data_AF-A0A3M5WT09-F1
#
_entry.id   AF-A0A3M5WT09-F1
#
_cell.length_a   1.000
_cell.length_b   1.000
_cell.length_c   1.000
_cell.angle_alpha   90.00
_cell.angle_beta   90.00
_cell.angle_gamma   90.00
#
_symmetry.space_group_name_H-M   'P 1'
#
loop_
_entity.id
_entity.type
_entity.pdbx_description
1 polymer ?
#
loop_
_entity_poly.entity_id
_entity_poly.type
_entity_poly.pdbx_seq_one_letter_code
_entity_poly.pdbx_strand_id
1 'polypeptide(L)'
;MRASLLSQRVTLDQQKVFSLFNPVICSCSLPVNFDKCLLCKKLSATRSFLGFRLSPTPECPTHSAPRHCTRACRVVFLYALLVQAPAKDIIIMSNINYAPTVWSRADALKVNENDPTTTQPLVKPDFPVMSDKVFIWDTMPLRELDGTVVSVNGWSVIVTLTADRHPDDPQYLGANGRYDIKRDWEDRHGRARMCYWYSRTGKNWIFGGRVMAEGVSPTTREWAGTPVLLNDKGDIDLYYTCVTPGATIAKVRGRIVTSDQGVELKDFTQVKKLFEADGTYYQTEAQNSTWNFRDPSPFIDPNDGKLYMIFEGNVAGERGTHTVGAAELGPVPPGHEEVGGARFQVGCIGLAVAKDLSGEEWEILPPLVTAVGVNDQTERPHYVFQDGKYYLFTISHKFTYADGVTGPDGVYGFVGEHLFGPYRPMNASGLVLGNPPAQPFQTYSHCVMPNGLVTSFIDSVPTSGDDYRIGGTEAPTVRILLKGDRSFVQEEYDYGYVPAMKDVQLS
;
A
#
# COMPACT_ATOMS: atom_id res chain seq x y z
N MET A 1 24.61 53.83 -7.45
CA MET A 1 23.78 54.95 -7.93
C MET A 1 22.49 54.32 -8.47
N ARG A 2 21.29 54.61 -7.95
CA ARG A 2 20.26 55.51 -8.53
C ARG A 2 20.14 55.36 -10.08
N ALA A 3 18.99 55.16 -10.73
CA ALA A 3 17.59 54.83 -10.38
C ALA A 3 16.89 54.30 -11.70
N SER A 4 15.58 54.08 -11.91
CA SER A 4 14.32 54.29 -11.16
C SER A 4 13.14 53.47 -11.74
N LEU A 5 12.44 52.72 -10.87
CA LEU A 5 10.97 52.74 -10.68
C LEU A 5 10.02 53.04 -11.87
N LEU A 6 9.04 52.14 -12.09
CA LEU A 6 7.63 52.52 -12.30
C LEU A 6 6.69 51.35 -11.94
N SER A 7 5.60 51.65 -11.24
CA SER A 7 4.59 50.69 -10.78
C SER A 7 3.21 51.06 -11.34
N GLN A 8 2.34 50.07 -11.58
CA GLN A 8 0.91 50.31 -11.65
C GLN A 8 0.16 49.34 -10.72
N ARG A 9 -0.57 49.91 -9.76
CA ARG A 9 -1.70 49.28 -9.09
C ARG A 9 -2.98 49.73 -9.80
N VAL A 10 -3.98 48.87 -9.86
CA VAL A 10 -5.37 49.27 -10.13
C VAL A 10 -6.22 48.83 -8.95
N THR A 11 -7.15 49.70 -8.55
CA THR A 11 -7.93 49.63 -7.31
C THR A 11 -9.22 48.82 -7.44
N LEU A 12 -9.67 48.27 -6.31
CA LEU A 12 -11.06 47.83 -6.13
C LEU A 12 -12.04 49.01 -6.29
N ASP A 13 -13.24 48.70 -6.77
CA ASP A 13 -14.43 49.51 -6.53
C ASP A 13 -15.59 48.61 -6.07
N GLN A 14 -16.42 49.10 -5.16
CA GLN A 14 -17.59 48.44 -4.60
C GLN A 14 -18.81 49.34 -4.78
N GLN A 15 -19.88 48.86 -5.44
CA GLN A 15 -21.25 49.20 -5.03
C GLN A 15 -22.36 48.39 -5.73
N LYS A 16 -23.39 48.02 -4.92
CA LYS A 16 -24.78 47.65 -5.29
C LYS A 16 -24.94 46.38 -6.14
N VAL A 17 -25.52 45.26 -5.67
CA VAL A 17 -26.74 45.00 -4.86
C VAL A 17 -28.03 45.47 -5.53
N PHE A 18 -28.75 44.57 -6.22
CA PHE A 18 -30.09 44.09 -5.83
C PHE A 18 -30.71 43.08 -6.82
N SER A 19 -31.34 42.02 -6.27
CA SER A 19 -32.47 41.27 -6.87
C SER A 19 -32.14 40.37 -8.10
N LEU A 20 -32.77 39.22 -8.37
CA LEU A 20 -33.93 38.52 -7.79
C LEU A 20 -33.75 37.00 -7.95
N PHE A 21 -34.22 36.19 -6.99
CA PHE A 21 -34.57 34.79 -7.25
C PHE A 21 -35.81 34.73 -8.13
N ASN A 22 -35.89 33.77 -9.06
CA ASN A 22 -37.18 33.23 -9.51
C ASN A 22 -37.03 31.76 -9.95
N PRO A 23 -38.04 30.90 -9.71
CA PRO A 23 -37.90 29.45 -9.84
C PRO A 23 -38.29 28.93 -11.22
N VAL A 24 -37.74 27.79 -11.62
CA VAL A 24 -38.25 26.99 -12.74
C VAL A 24 -39.42 26.15 -12.24
N ILE A 25 -40.65 26.64 -12.45
CA ILE A 25 -41.86 25.81 -12.42
C ILE A 25 -42.06 25.27 -13.83
N CYS A 26 -42.04 23.96 -13.99
CA CYS A 26 -42.46 23.31 -15.24
C CYS A 26 -43.75 22.51 -14.98
N SER A 27 -44.87 23.03 -15.47
CA SER A 27 -46.19 22.42 -15.32
C SER A 27 -46.52 21.55 -16.55
N CYS A 28 -46.63 20.24 -16.36
CA CYS A 28 -47.34 19.35 -17.28
C CYS A 28 -48.42 18.58 -16.53
N SER A 29 -49.66 18.83 -16.92
CA SER A 29 -50.88 18.24 -16.35
C SER A 29 -51.31 16.99 -17.11
N LEU A 30 -51.66 15.91 -16.39
CA LEU A 30 -52.84 15.02 -16.58
C LEU A 30 -52.77 13.87 -15.54
N PRO A 31 -53.89 13.21 -15.19
CA PRO A 31 -54.03 12.51 -13.89
C PRO A 31 -53.57 11.04 -13.91
N VAL A 32 -53.00 10.58 -12.79
CA VAL A 32 -52.68 9.17 -12.55
C VAL A 32 -53.72 8.55 -11.61
N ASN A 33 -54.35 7.46 -12.06
CA ASN A 33 -55.31 6.68 -11.28
C ASN A 33 -54.60 5.95 -10.13
N PHE A 34 -55.10 6.11 -8.90
CA PHE A 34 -54.73 5.26 -7.78
C PHE A 34 -55.54 3.96 -7.83
N ASP A 35 -55.02 2.95 -8.53
CA ASP A 35 -55.23 1.55 -8.14
C ASP A 35 -54.26 0.61 -8.87
N LYS A 36 -53.82 -0.44 -8.15
CA LYS A 36 -52.87 -1.50 -8.56
C LYS A 36 -51.39 -1.09 -8.69
N CYS A 37 -50.65 -1.24 -7.58
CA CYS A 37 -49.38 -1.97 -7.66
C CYS A 37 -49.18 -2.86 -6.43
N LEU A 38 -48.74 -4.10 -6.66
CA LEU A 38 -48.84 -5.24 -5.74
C LEU A 38 -47.45 -5.67 -5.26
N LEU A 39 -46.81 -4.94 -4.34
CA LEU A 39 -45.54 -5.39 -3.76
C LEU A 39 -45.20 -4.84 -2.36
N CYS A 40 -46.08 -5.01 -1.37
CA CYS A 40 -45.71 -4.86 0.05
C CYS A 40 -46.58 -5.73 0.99
N LYS A 41 -46.52 -7.05 0.81
CA LYS A 41 -47.09 -8.04 1.75
C LYS A 41 -46.08 -9.16 2.07
N LYS A 42 -45.09 -8.83 2.89
CA LYS A 42 -44.35 -9.77 3.76
C LYS A 42 -43.38 -8.97 4.64
N LEU A 43 -43.78 -8.72 5.88
CA LEU A 43 -42.95 -8.56 7.10
C LEU A 43 -43.90 -8.17 8.25
N SER A 44 -44.69 -9.15 8.70
CA SER A 44 -45.60 -9.04 9.85
C SER A 44 -45.60 -10.34 10.66
N ALA A 45 -44.43 -10.70 11.17
CA ALA A 45 -44.14 -11.62 12.26
C ALA A 45 -42.64 -11.41 12.56
N THR A 46 -42.15 -11.25 13.79
CA THR A 46 -42.74 -11.62 15.10
C THR A 46 -42.36 -10.58 16.17
N ARG A 47 -43.21 -10.35 17.17
CA ARG A 47 -42.88 -9.51 18.36
C ARG A 47 -41.93 -10.26 19.31
N SER A 48 -41.04 -9.52 19.99
CA SER A 48 -41.15 -9.21 21.43
C SER A 48 -39.79 -8.79 22.02
N PHE A 49 -39.70 -7.62 22.67
CA PHE A 49 -39.52 -7.47 24.13
C PHE A 49 -39.29 -5.99 24.52
N LEU A 50 -39.81 -5.60 25.70
CA LEU A 50 -39.81 -4.25 26.32
C LEU A 50 -40.42 -3.10 25.47
N GLY A 51 -41.40 -2.31 25.91
CA GLY A 51 -42.19 -2.38 27.15
C GLY A 51 -42.34 -1.03 27.85
N PHE A 52 -43.24 -0.16 27.39
CA PHE A 52 -43.77 0.96 28.17
C PHE A 52 -45.25 1.23 27.82
N ARG A 53 -46.06 1.55 28.84
CA ARG A 53 -47.47 1.92 28.70
C ARG A 53 -47.61 3.44 28.57
N LEU A 54 -48.56 3.89 27.75
CA LEU A 54 -49.14 5.22 27.83
C LEU A 54 -50.62 5.10 28.22
N SER A 55 -51.07 5.97 29.11
CA SER A 55 -52.46 6.11 29.56
C SER A 55 -53.04 7.47 29.11
N PRO A 56 -54.36 7.58 28.91
CA PRO A 56 -54.94 8.61 28.02
C PRO A 56 -55.29 9.93 28.71
N THR A 57 -55.38 11.00 27.91
CA THR A 57 -55.98 12.30 28.25
C THR A 57 -57.50 12.31 28.02
N PRO A 58 -58.32 12.92 28.89
CA PRO A 58 -59.75 13.12 28.68
C PRO A 58 -60.10 14.39 27.87
N GLU A 59 -61.36 14.52 27.48
CA GLU A 59 -61.88 15.40 26.42
C GLU A 59 -62.54 16.73 26.89
N CYS A 60 -62.66 17.69 25.95
CA CYS A 60 -63.78 18.65 25.77
C CYS A 60 -64.07 19.74 26.84
N PRO A 61 -64.93 20.78 26.57
CA PRO A 61 -65.73 21.08 25.36
C PRO A 61 -65.58 22.54 24.82
N THR A 62 -66.68 23.13 24.30
CA THR A 62 -66.76 24.10 23.18
C THR A 62 -67.08 25.58 23.50
N HIS A 63 -66.86 26.43 22.48
CA HIS A 63 -67.51 27.73 22.17
C HIS A 63 -67.50 28.92 23.17
N SER A 64 -66.79 29.99 22.80
CA SER A 64 -67.36 31.28 22.32
C SER A 64 -66.31 32.41 22.33
N ALA A 65 -66.54 33.49 21.58
CA ALA A 65 -65.62 34.64 21.41
C ALA A 65 -66.44 35.95 21.35
N PRO A 66 -65.84 37.17 21.29
CA PRO A 66 -64.46 37.59 21.65
C PRO A 66 -64.43 38.81 22.62
N ARG A 67 -63.33 39.04 23.36
CA ARG A 67 -62.94 40.40 23.83
C ARG A 67 -61.42 40.56 23.92
N HIS A 68 -60.89 41.69 23.42
CA HIS A 68 -59.52 42.12 23.69
C HIS A 68 -59.38 42.62 25.14
N CYS A 69 -58.28 42.29 25.84
CA CYS A 69 -57.30 43.31 26.29
C CYS A 69 -56.02 42.72 26.95
N THR A 70 -54.90 43.42 26.73
CA THR A 70 -53.70 43.56 27.60
C THR A 70 -52.75 42.40 27.94
N ARG A 71 -51.45 42.70 27.67
CA ARG A 71 -50.23 42.42 28.46
C ARG A 71 -49.50 41.06 28.33
N ALA A 72 -48.58 41.04 27.37
CA ALA A 72 -47.15 40.73 27.54
C ALA A 72 -46.73 39.49 28.37
N CYS A 73 -46.49 38.38 27.67
CA CYS A 73 -45.64 37.30 28.18
C CYS A 73 -44.15 37.58 27.90
N ARG A 74 -43.32 37.58 28.96
CA ARG A 74 -41.89 37.28 28.84
C ARG A 74 -41.74 35.76 28.85
N VAL A 75 -41.18 35.17 27.79
CA VAL A 75 -40.82 33.75 27.77
C VAL A 75 -39.43 33.60 28.41
N VAL A 76 -39.36 32.79 29.46
CA VAL A 76 -38.09 32.31 30.03
C VAL A 76 -37.72 31.02 29.30
N PHE A 77 -36.63 31.03 28.55
CA PHE A 77 -36.05 29.81 27.99
C PHE A 77 -35.19 29.12 29.05
N LEU A 78 -35.65 27.95 29.55
CA LEU A 78 -34.76 27.01 30.23
C LEU A 78 -33.94 26.27 29.15
N TYR A 79 -32.62 26.40 29.21
CA TYR A 79 -31.71 25.51 28.47
C TYR A 79 -31.66 24.15 29.16
N ALA A 80 -32.13 23.10 28.48
CA ALA A 80 -31.80 21.73 28.84
C ALA A 80 -30.46 21.36 28.18
N LEU A 81 -29.42 21.09 28.97
CA LEU A 81 -28.21 20.46 28.46
C LEU A 81 -28.52 19.00 28.10
N LEU A 82 -28.73 18.74 26.81
CA LEU A 82 -28.59 17.39 26.25
C LEU A 82 -27.10 17.14 26.01
N VAL A 83 -26.50 16.31 26.86
CA VAL A 83 -25.18 15.71 26.57
C VAL A 83 -25.35 14.79 25.37
N GLN A 84 -24.87 15.23 24.20
CA GLN A 84 -24.77 14.36 23.04
C GLN A 84 -23.68 13.32 23.31
N ALA A 85 -24.09 12.07 23.52
CA ALA A 85 -23.19 10.95 23.27
C ALA A 85 -22.84 10.96 21.77
N PRO A 86 -21.58 10.74 21.37
CA PRO A 86 -21.22 10.70 19.96
C PRO A 86 -22.00 9.57 19.28
N ALA A 87 -22.65 9.89 18.16
CA ALA A 87 -23.18 8.86 17.28
C ALA A 87 -22.01 7.98 16.84
N LYS A 88 -22.16 6.66 16.95
CA LYS A 88 -21.30 5.75 16.20
C LYS A 88 -21.67 5.91 14.74
N ASP A 89 -20.82 6.58 13.97
CA ASP A 89 -20.94 6.61 12.52
C ASP A 89 -20.74 5.19 11.99
N ILE A 90 -21.86 4.48 11.82
CA ILE A 90 -21.91 3.27 11.03
C ILE A 90 -21.79 3.72 9.58
N ILE A 91 -20.54 3.76 9.08
CA ILE A 91 -20.26 4.10 7.69
C ILE A 91 -20.91 3.03 6.82
N ILE A 92 -21.94 3.42 6.07
CA ILE A 92 -22.48 2.58 5.00
C ILE A 92 -21.55 2.76 3.80
N MET A 93 -20.53 1.91 3.69
CA MET A 93 -19.46 2.02 2.67
C MET A 93 -19.89 1.62 1.25
N SER A 94 -21.18 1.70 0.93
CA SER A 94 -21.67 1.48 -0.42
C SER A 94 -21.29 2.63 -1.36
N ASN A 95 -20.59 2.29 -2.45
CA ASN A 95 -20.32 3.11 -3.66
C ASN A 95 -18.96 3.83 -3.76
N ILE A 96 -17.86 3.28 -3.22
CA ILE A 96 -16.53 3.61 -3.76
C ILE A 96 -16.35 2.82 -5.07
N ASN A 97 -16.44 3.52 -6.20
CA ASN A 97 -16.20 2.95 -7.53
C ASN A 97 -15.36 3.92 -8.36
N TYR A 98 -14.19 3.46 -8.80
CA TYR A 98 -13.25 4.19 -9.65
C TYR A 98 -12.70 3.23 -10.71
N ALA A 99 -12.27 3.78 -11.85
CA ALA A 99 -11.55 3.00 -12.84
C ALA A 99 -10.09 2.84 -12.38
N PRO A 100 -9.49 1.62 -12.46
CA PRO A 100 -8.06 1.46 -12.28
C PRO A 100 -7.28 2.31 -13.30
N THR A 101 -6.10 2.78 -12.91
CA THR A 101 -5.14 3.27 -13.89
C THR A 101 -4.51 2.10 -14.63
N VAL A 102 -4.50 2.14 -15.95
CA VAL A 102 -3.87 1.10 -16.76
C VAL A 102 -2.41 1.48 -17.00
N TRP A 103 -1.46 0.65 -16.57
CA TRP A 103 -0.09 0.70 -17.09
C TRP A 103 -0.12 0.05 -18.47
N SER A 104 -0.16 0.87 -19.52
CA SER A 104 -0.40 0.38 -20.88
C SER A 104 0.87 -0.15 -21.54
N ARG A 105 0.72 -1.00 -22.57
CA ARG A 105 1.84 -1.45 -23.41
C ARG A 105 2.55 -0.28 -24.07
N ALA A 106 1.82 0.74 -24.50
CA ALA A 106 2.39 1.99 -25.01
C ALA A 106 3.23 2.76 -23.97
N ASP A 107 3.02 2.57 -22.67
CA ASP A 107 3.88 3.10 -21.62
C ASP A 107 5.11 2.21 -21.40
N ALA A 108 4.90 0.89 -21.29
CA ALA A 108 5.98 -0.09 -21.15
C ALA A 108 7.00 -0.05 -22.31
N LEU A 109 6.55 0.24 -23.55
CA LEU A 109 7.44 0.44 -24.71
C LEU A 109 8.38 1.66 -24.60
N LYS A 110 8.18 2.55 -23.62
CA LYS A 110 9.07 3.68 -23.33
C LYS A 110 10.13 3.36 -22.28
N VAL A 111 10.13 2.16 -21.70
CA VAL A 111 11.14 1.76 -20.71
C VAL A 111 12.51 1.72 -21.39
N ASN A 112 13.49 2.40 -20.78
CA ASN A 112 14.87 2.44 -21.26
C ASN A 112 15.83 2.01 -20.15
N GLU A 113 16.23 0.74 -20.17
CA GLU A 113 17.21 0.18 -19.22
C GLU A 113 18.64 0.76 -19.35
N ASN A 114 18.87 1.66 -20.30
CA ASN A 114 20.15 2.35 -20.49
C ASN A 114 20.10 3.83 -20.11
N ASP A 115 19.02 4.32 -19.48
CA ASP A 115 18.96 5.71 -18.99
C ASP A 115 19.78 5.86 -17.70
N PRO A 116 20.94 6.56 -17.72
CA PRO A 116 21.81 6.68 -16.55
C PRO A 116 21.18 7.49 -15.41
N THR A 117 20.08 8.21 -15.66
CA THR A 117 19.35 8.94 -14.61
C THR A 117 18.40 8.04 -13.80
N THR A 118 18.05 6.86 -14.32
CA THR A 118 17.17 5.87 -13.67
C THR A 118 17.83 4.49 -13.56
N THR A 119 19.15 4.41 -13.74
CA THR A 119 19.95 3.18 -13.61
C THR A 119 20.68 3.15 -12.28
N GLN A 120 20.60 2.02 -11.56
CA GLN A 120 21.28 1.82 -10.30
C GLN A 120 22.81 1.68 -10.51
N PRO A 121 23.65 2.28 -9.64
CA PRO A 121 25.09 2.03 -9.63
C PRO A 121 25.44 0.55 -9.54
N LEU A 122 26.60 0.18 -10.09
CA LEU A 122 27.08 -1.20 -10.12
C LEU A 122 27.50 -1.68 -8.72
N VAL A 123 26.88 -2.76 -8.24
CA VAL A 123 27.33 -3.42 -7.01
C VAL A 123 28.68 -4.12 -7.26
N LYS A 124 29.64 -3.92 -6.36
CA LYS A 124 30.96 -4.56 -6.47
C LYS A 124 30.91 -6.02 -5.98
N PRO A 125 31.58 -6.97 -6.63
CA PRO A 125 31.51 -8.39 -6.24
C PRO A 125 32.13 -8.71 -4.86
N ASP A 126 32.90 -7.80 -4.28
CA ASP A 126 33.54 -7.90 -2.96
C ASP A 126 32.68 -7.33 -1.81
N PHE A 127 31.37 -7.16 -2.03
CA PHE A 127 30.41 -6.67 -1.03
C PHE A 127 30.50 -7.37 0.35
N PRO A 128 30.29 -6.65 1.47
CA PRO A 128 30.17 -7.24 2.80
C PRO A 128 28.86 -8.02 2.95
N VAL A 129 28.76 -8.93 3.93
CA VAL A 129 27.50 -9.59 4.30
C VAL A 129 27.12 -9.24 5.73
N MET A 130 25.83 -9.05 5.99
CA MET A 130 25.30 -8.85 7.35
C MET A 130 25.42 -10.11 8.24
N SER A 131 25.48 -11.29 7.63
CA SER A 131 25.68 -12.56 8.33
C SER A 131 26.29 -13.62 7.40
N ASP A 132 27.07 -14.51 8.00
CA ASP A 132 27.56 -15.77 7.43
C ASP A 132 26.61 -16.95 7.69
N LYS A 133 25.65 -16.79 8.62
CA LYS A 133 24.72 -17.85 9.09
C LYS A 133 23.32 -17.76 8.51
N VAL A 134 22.90 -16.61 7.99
CA VAL A 134 21.57 -16.42 7.40
C VAL A 134 21.66 -15.72 6.05
N PHE A 135 20.73 -16.05 5.17
CA PHE A 135 20.32 -15.22 4.04
C PHE A 135 19.25 -14.23 4.51
N ILE A 136 19.34 -12.99 4.03
CA ILE A 136 18.24 -12.01 4.09
C ILE A 136 17.88 -11.52 2.68
N TRP A 137 16.64 -11.06 2.50
CA TRP A 137 16.24 -10.39 1.26
C TRP A 137 15.25 -9.25 1.48
N ASP A 138 13.95 -9.49 1.54
CA ASP A 138 12.97 -8.38 1.62
C ASP A 138 13.11 -7.62 2.94
N THR A 139 13.61 -6.39 2.87
CA THR A 139 13.87 -5.53 4.02
C THR A 139 12.76 -4.50 4.21
N MET A 140 12.25 -4.43 5.44
CA MET A 140 11.06 -3.68 5.83
C MET A 140 11.39 -2.81 7.05
N PRO A 141 11.67 -1.51 6.87
CA PRO A 141 11.95 -0.59 7.98
C PRO A 141 10.73 -0.40 8.89
N LEU A 142 10.97 -0.28 10.19
CA LEU A 142 9.92 0.13 11.14
C LEU A 142 9.51 1.57 10.81
N ARG A 143 8.20 1.78 10.56
CA ARG A 143 7.65 3.08 10.16
C ARG A 143 6.34 3.44 10.85
N GLU A 144 5.95 4.70 10.75
CA GLU A 144 4.59 5.16 11.03
C GLU A 144 3.69 5.03 9.79
N LEU A 145 2.37 5.19 9.96
CA LEU A 145 1.36 5.02 8.90
C LEU A 145 1.40 6.10 7.80
N ASP A 146 2.22 7.14 7.94
CA ASP A 146 2.51 8.14 6.91
C ASP A 146 3.71 7.76 6.01
N GLY A 147 4.42 6.67 6.34
CA GLY A 147 5.65 6.25 5.68
C GLY A 147 6.94 6.64 6.42
N THR A 148 6.87 7.49 7.45
CA THR A 148 8.05 7.97 8.19
C THR A 148 8.78 6.81 8.85
N VAL A 149 10.03 6.55 8.45
CA VAL A 149 10.89 5.53 9.07
C VAL A 149 11.35 6.02 10.44
N VAL A 150 11.20 5.19 11.48
CA VAL A 150 11.44 5.58 12.87
C VAL A 150 12.54 4.77 13.55
N SER A 151 13.21 5.41 14.51
CA SER A 151 13.92 4.73 15.58
C SER A 151 13.12 4.80 16.88
N VAL A 152 13.39 3.88 17.79
CA VAL A 152 12.76 3.83 19.12
C VAL A 152 13.85 3.91 20.17
N ASN A 153 13.80 4.93 21.04
CA ASN A 153 14.85 5.25 22.02
C ASN A 153 16.26 5.27 21.40
N GLY A 154 16.39 5.80 20.18
CA GLY A 154 17.62 5.86 19.39
C GLY A 154 18.06 4.53 18.75
N TRP A 155 17.20 3.53 18.64
CA TRP A 155 17.45 2.29 17.90
C TRP A 155 16.60 2.24 16.63
N SER A 156 17.23 2.28 15.45
CA SER A 156 16.59 1.92 14.19
C SER A 156 16.32 0.42 14.16
N VAL A 157 15.20 -0.01 13.56
CA VAL A 157 14.82 -1.42 13.42
C VAL A 157 14.38 -1.71 11.99
N ILE A 158 14.85 -2.83 11.45
CA ILE A 158 14.35 -3.42 10.20
C ILE A 158 13.85 -4.84 10.48
N VAL A 159 12.81 -5.26 9.78
CA VAL A 159 12.39 -6.66 9.68
C VAL A 159 12.83 -7.18 8.31
N THR A 160 13.41 -8.37 8.25
CA THR A 160 13.88 -9.00 7.02
C THR A 160 13.21 -10.35 6.82
N LEU A 161 12.80 -10.67 5.60
CA LEU A 161 12.65 -12.08 5.23
C LEU A 161 14.03 -12.74 5.25
N THR A 162 14.08 -13.89 5.93
CA THR A 162 15.30 -14.52 6.41
C THR A 162 15.20 -16.04 6.28
N ALA A 163 16.32 -16.69 5.98
CA ALA A 163 16.46 -18.14 5.97
C ALA A 163 17.86 -18.51 6.47
N ASP A 164 17.98 -19.54 7.32
CA ASP A 164 19.29 -20.02 7.78
C ASP A 164 20.17 -20.51 6.61
N ARG A 165 21.49 -20.49 6.72
CA ARG A 165 22.37 -21.14 5.74
C ARG A 165 22.69 -22.54 6.22
N HIS A 166 22.66 -23.50 5.31
CA HIS A 166 22.82 -24.92 5.62
C HIS A 166 24.14 -25.48 5.01
N PRO A 167 25.32 -24.96 5.39
CA PRO A 167 26.59 -25.30 4.74
C PRO A 167 27.02 -26.76 4.92
N ASP A 168 26.53 -27.43 5.97
CA ASP A 168 26.87 -28.81 6.33
C ASP A 168 25.77 -29.82 5.95
N ASP A 169 24.66 -29.38 5.36
CA ASP A 169 23.55 -30.24 4.96
C ASP A 169 23.89 -30.95 3.63
N PRO A 170 23.85 -32.29 3.56
CA PRO A 170 24.12 -33.05 2.35
C PRO A 170 23.29 -32.64 1.11
N GLN A 171 22.08 -32.08 1.29
CA GLN A 171 21.28 -31.54 0.18
C GLN A 171 22.00 -30.39 -0.55
N TYR A 172 22.79 -29.59 0.18
CA TYR A 172 23.49 -28.42 -0.33
C TYR A 172 25.00 -28.64 -0.45
N LEU A 173 25.46 -29.90 -0.51
CA LEU A 173 26.83 -30.21 -0.91
C LEU A 173 26.88 -30.53 -2.41
N GLY A 174 27.85 -29.92 -3.11
CA GLY A 174 28.21 -30.29 -4.47
C GLY A 174 28.97 -31.62 -4.52
N ALA A 175 29.14 -32.18 -5.72
CA ALA A 175 29.85 -33.46 -5.93
C ALA A 175 31.32 -33.49 -5.43
N ASN A 176 31.88 -32.33 -5.09
CA ASN A 176 33.22 -32.17 -4.51
C ASN A 176 33.21 -31.99 -2.97
N GLY A 177 32.05 -32.16 -2.31
CA GLY A 177 31.89 -32.03 -0.86
C GLY A 177 31.89 -30.58 -0.35
N ARG A 178 31.88 -29.57 -1.21
CA ARG A 178 31.79 -28.15 -0.83
C ARG A 178 30.35 -27.65 -0.90
N TYR A 179 30.03 -26.69 -0.04
CA TYR A 179 28.74 -26.01 0.02
C TYR A 179 28.36 -25.35 -1.32
N ASP A 180 27.22 -25.76 -1.85
CA ASP A 180 26.53 -25.23 -3.01
C ASP A 180 25.56 -24.12 -2.55
N ILE A 181 26.14 -22.96 -2.25
CA ILE A 181 25.41 -21.77 -1.78
C ILE A 181 24.33 -21.31 -2.78
N LYS A 182 24.45 -21.64 -4.07
CA LYS A 182 23.47 -21.30 -5.10
C LYS A 182 22.19 -22.11 -4.93
N ARG A 183 22.32 -23.43 -4.72
CA ARG A 183 21.16 -24.30 -4.43
C ARG A 183 20.46 -23.94 -3.12
N ASP A 184 21.21 -23.65 -2.05
CA ASP A 184 20.60 -23.25 -0.76
C ASP A 184 19.91 -21.88 -0.85
N TRP A 185 20.48 -20.97 -1.65
CA TRP A 185 19.84 -19.70 -1.97
C TRP A 185 18.54 -19.90 -2.77
N GLU A 186 18.54 -20.74 -3.80
CA GLU A 186 17.34 -21.05 -4.60
C GLU A 186 16.20 -21.63 -3.73
N ASP A 187 16.51 -22.56 -2.82
CA ASP A 187 15.55 -23.20 -1.92
C ASP A 187 15.03 -22.28 -0.78
N ARG A 188 15.66 -21.12 -0.53
CA ARG A 188 15.37 -20.22 0.62
C ARG A 188 13.89 -19.88 0.81
N HIS A 189 13.15 -19.69 -0.29
CA HIS A 189 11.75 -19.27 -0.24
C HIS A 189 10.85 -20.31 0.42
N GLY A 190 11.21 -21.60 0.36
CA GLY A 190 10.46 -22.69 0.98
C GLY A 190 10.45 -22.65 2.51
N ARG A 191 11.39 -21.92 3.11
CA ARG A 191 11.66 -21.88 4.57
C ARG A 191 11.79 -20.45 5.12
N ALA A 192 11.24 -19.47 4.40
CA ALA A 192 11.25 -18.06 4.78
C ALA A 192 10.61 -17.80 6.16
N ARG A 193 11.29 -16.96 6.96
CA ARG A 193 10.86 -16.46 8.27
C ARG A 193 11.14 -14.96 8.39
N MET A 194 10.33 -14.27 9.17
CA MET A 194 10.55 -12.87 9.55
C MET A 194 11.47 -12.79 10.77
N CYS A 195 12.64 -12.21 10.58
CA CYS A 195 13.59 -11.85 11.64
C CYS A 195 13.74 -10.33 11.71
N TYR A 196 14.24 -9.81 12.82
CA TYR A 196 14.51 -8.38 12.97
C TYR A 196 15.98 -8.10 13.26
N TRP A 197 16.40 -6.88 12.92
CA TRP A 197 17.71 -6.35 13.20
C TRP A 197 17.58 -4.96 13.78
N TYR A 198 18.54 -4.56 14.61
CA TYR A 198 18.56 -3.23 15.22
C TYR A 198 19.93 -2.55 15.10
N SER A 199 19.94 -1.22 15.04
CA SER A 199 21.18 -0.44 14.96
C SER A 199 21.02 0.96 15.56
N ARG A 200 22.07 1.48 16.21
CA ARG A 200 22.18 2.91 16.56
C ARG A 200 22.44 3.82 15.35
N THR A 201 22.80 3.23 14.20
CA THR A 201 23.38 3.94 13.05
C THR A 201 22.61 3.74 11.74
N GLY A 202 21.57 2.90 11.76
CA GLY A 202 20.87 2.49 10.55
C GLY A 202 21.72 1.71 9.54
N LYS A 203 22.85 1.09 9.92
CA LYS A 203 23.65 0.22 9.01
C LYS A 203 24.46 -0.88 9.71
N ASN A 204 24.97 -0.60 10.91
CA ASN A 204 25.67 -1.61 11.72
C ASN A 204 24.61 -2.46 12.41
N TRP A 205 24.02 -3.39 11.67
CA TRP A 205 22.85 -4.17 12.08
C TRP A 205 23.23 -5.34 12.98
N ILE A 206 22.60 -5.40 14.15
CA ILE A 206 22.71 -6.50 15.10
C ILE A 206 21.49 -7.39 14.93
N PHE A 207 21.71 -8.70 14.76
CA PHE A 207 20.63 -9.68 14.60
C PHE A 207 19.83 -9.84 15.89
N GLY A 208 18.53 -9.60 15.84
CA GLY A 208 17.60 -9.78 16.96
C GLY A 208 16.93 -11.16 17.01
N GLY A 209 17.06 -11.97 15.96
CA GLY A 209 16.37 -13.24 15.82
C GLY A 209 14.98 -13.11 15.19
N ARG A 210 14.16 -14.15 15.31
CA ARG A 210 12.79 -14.18 14.76
C ARG A 210 11.86 -13.20 15.48
N VAL A 211 10.91 -12.65 14.72
CA VAL A 211 9.82 -11.83 15.28
C VAL A 211 8.74 -12.71 15.92
N MET A 212 8.39 -13.82 15.26
CA MET A 212 7.39 -14.78 15.71
C MET A 212 8.05 -16.10 16.14
N ALA A 213 7.55 -16.70 17.21
CA ALA A 213 7.93 -18.06 17.60
C ALA A 213 7.39 -19.11 16.61
N GLU A 214 8.00 -20.30 16.58
CA GLU A 214 7.50 -21.38 15.72
C GLU A 214 6.08 -21.80 16.13
N GLY A 215 5.22 -22.00 15.13
CA GLY A 215 3.80 -22.31 15.32
C GLY A 215 2.88 -21.10 15.57
N VAL A 216 3.40 -19.86 15.67
CA VAL A 216 2.57 -18.65 15.75
C VAL A 216 1.97 -18.29 14.38
N SER A 217 2.78 -18.34 13.32
CA SER A 217 2.28 -18.13 11.95
C SER A 217 1.33 -19.28 11.56
N PRO A 218 0.14 -19.00 11.00
CA PRO A 218 -0.84 -20.03 10.65
C PRO A 218 -0.44 -20.84 9.39
N THR A 219 0.65 -20.47 8.73
CA THR A 219 1.16 -21.05 7.48
C THR A 219 2.66 -21.32 7.60
N THR A 220 3.17 -22.25 6.79
CA THR A 220 4.56 -22.74 6.91
C THR A 220 5.61 -21.73 6.45
N ARG A 221 5.22 -20.68 5.72
CA ARG A 221 6.08 -19.56 5.30
C ARG A 221 5.49 -18.22 5.74
N GLU A 222 6.40 -17.32 6.06
CA GLU A 222 6.16 -15.92 6.39
C GLU A 222 6.75 -15.09 5.22
N TRP A 223 5.92 -14.33 4.52
CA TRP A 223 6.29 -13.46 3.38
C TRP A 223 6.11 -11.97 3.73
N ALA A 224 6.56 -11.07 2.86
CA ALA A 224 6.82 -9.67 3.18
C ALA A 224 5.54 -8.86 3.51
N GLY A 225 5.76 -7.61 3.91
CA GLY A 225 4.71 -6.68 4.35
C GLY A 225 5.30 -5.43 5.00
N THR A 226 4.76 -5.03 6.16
CA THR A 226 5.14 -3.78 6.85
C THR A 226 5.05 -3.91 8.39
N PRO A 227 6.14 -3.65 9.14
CA PRO A 227 6.09 -3.33 10.55
C PRO A 227 5.72 -1.86 10.79
N VAL A 228 4.62 -1.63 11.51
CA VAL A 228 4.10 -0.29 11.85
C VAL A 228 4.23 -0.03 13.35
N LEU A 229 4.91 1.03 13.75
CA LEU A 229 4.87 1.54 15.12
C LEU A 229 3.56 2.31 15.34
N LEU A 230 2.78 1.91 16.34
CA LEU A 230 1.44 2.45 16.58
C LEU A 230 1.41 3.60 17.57
N ASN A 231 2.35 3.63 18.53
CA ASN A 231 2.36 4.59 19.63
C ASN A 231 3.71 4.68 20.36
N ASP A 232 3.80 5.64 21.28
CA ASP A 232 4.88 5.89 22.23
C ASP A 232 5.02 4.85 23.36
N LYS A 233 4.18 3.81 23.39
CA LYS A 233 4.31 2.67 24.33
C LYS A 233 5.06 1.48 23.70
N GLY A 234 5.36 1.59 22.40
CA GLY A 234 6.08 0.59 21.65
C GLY A 234 5.20 -0.51 21.06
N ASP A 235 3.88 -0.33 20.96
CA ASP A 235 3.03 -1.30 20.28
C ASP A 235 3.34 -1.30 18.77
N ILE A 236 3.48 -2.49 18.18
CA ILE A 236 3.77 -2.69 16.76
C ILE A 236 2.73 -3.63 16.16
N ASP A 237 2.10 -3.22 15.05
CA ASP A 237 1.41 -4.14 14.15
C ASP A 237 2.37 -4.52 13.01
N LEU A 238 2.72 -5.80 12.93
CA LEU A 238 3.41 -6.36 11.76
C LEU A 238 2.36 -6.95 10.81
N TYR A 239 2.13 -6.25 9.70
CA TYR A 239 1.33 -6.73 8.58
C TYR A 239 2.23 -7.57 7.67
N TYR A 240 1.77 -8.75 7.26
CA TYR A 240 2.58 -9.68 6.46
C TYR A 240 1.70 -10.66 5.67
N THR A 241 2.31 -11.42 4.75
CA THR A 241 1.60 -12.49 4.02
C THR A 241 1.89 -13.86 4.62
N CYS A 242 0.83 -14.54 5.04
CA CYS A 242 0.83 -15.96 5.39
C CYS A 242 0.79 -16.80 4.11
N VAL A 243 1.78 -17.67 3.87
CA VAL A 243 1.88 -18.46 2.64
C VAL A 243 2.08 -19.95 2.92
N THR A 244 1.32 -20.78 2.18
CA THR A 244 1.30 -22.26 2.26
C THR A 244 0.62 -22.82 3.52
N PRO A 245 -0.62 -23.38 3.42
CA PRO A 245 -1.49 -23.41 2.23
C PRO A 245 -2.06 -22.03 1.87
N GLY A 246 -2.32 -21.80 0.58
CA GLY A 246 -2.85 -20.54 0.05
C GLY A 246 -1.95 -19.32 0.29
N ALA A 247 -2.55 -18.14 0.16
CA ALA A 247 -1.95 -16.84 0.51
C ALA A 247 -2.99 -15.98 1.24
N THR A 248 -2.68 -15.51 2.44
CA THR A 248 -3.55 -14.66 3.26
C THR A 248 -2.81 -13.41 3.72
N ILE A 249 -3.41 -12.24 3.54
CA ILE A 249 -2.93 -11.02 4.20
C ILE A 249 -3.35 -11.07 5.66
N ALA A 250 -2.38 -10.89 6.56
CA ALA A 250 -2.56 -11.01 7.99
C ALA A 250 -1.82 -9.88 8.73
N LYS A 251 -2.12 -9.76 10.03
CA LYS A 251 -1.27 -9.00 10.95
C LYS A 251 -1.05 -9.74 12.26
N VAL A 252 0.03 -9.42 12.94
CA VAL A 252 0.30 -9.84 14.32
C VAL A 252 0.73 -8.61 15.12
N ARG A 253 0.09 -8.40 16.27
CA ARG A 253 0.47 -7.35 17.21
C ARG A 253 1.52 -7.88 18.17
N GLY A 254 2.51 -7.05 18.44
CA GLY A 254 3.48 -7.24 19.52
C GLY A 254 3.96 -5.89 20.01
N ARG A 255 5.12 -5.87 20.64
CA ARG A 255 5.74 -4.65 21.15
C ARG A 255 7.26 -4.63 21.01
N ILE A 256 7.82 -3.45 20.91
CA ILE A 256 9.25 -3.21 21.07
C ILE A 256 9.59 -2.90 22.54
N VAL A 257 10.68 -3.48 23.02
CA VAL A 257 11.32 -3.15 24.30
C VAL A 257 12.78 -2.82 24.02
N THR A 258 13.29 -1.74 24.60
CA THR A 258 14.64 -1.24 24.37
C THR A 258 15.42 -1.12 25.66
N SER A 259 16.73 -1.29 25.59
CA SER A 259 17.69 -0.92 26.64
C SER A 259 18.91 -0.24 26.02
N ASP A 260 19.87 0.18 26.85
CA ASP A 260 21.18 0.63 26.37
C ASP A 260 21.94 -0.46 25.60
N GLN A 261 21.63 -1.74 25.84
CA GLN A 261 22.31 -2.89 25.25
C GLN A 261 21.69 -3.38 23.93
N GLY A 262 20.44 -3.02 23.63
CA GLY A 262 19.77 -3.47 22.40
C GLY A 262 18.26 -3.40 22.43
N VAL A 263 17.65 -4.11 21.47
CA VAL A 263 16.22 -4.19 21.22
C VAL A 263 15.73 -5.63 21.37
N GLU A 264 14.53 -5.79 21.92
CA GLU A 264 13.79 -7.06 21.96
C GLU A 264 12.37 -6.84 21.43
N LEU A 265 11.91 -7.69 20.51
CA LEU A 265 10.53 -7.72 20.03
C LEU A 265 9.74 -8.80 20.78
N LYS A 266 8.60 -8.43 21.38
CA LYS A 266 7.79 -9.28 22.28
C LYS A 266 6.35 -9.41 21.85
N ASP A 267 5.68 -10.42 22.42
CA ASP A 267 4.23 -10.59 22.44
C ASP A 267 3.55 -10.83 21.08
N PHE A 268 4.32 -10.91 19.98
CA PHE A 268 3.91 -11.38 18.65
C PHE A 268 3.48 -12.86 18.68
N THR A 269 2.28 -13.11 19.22
CA THR A 269 1.81 -14.44 19.67
C THR A 269 0.47 -14.85 19.07
N GLN A 270 -0.31 -13.91 18.56
CA GLN A 270 -1.62 -14.17 17.96
C GLN A 270 -1.73 -13.48 16.59
N VAL A 271 -1.70 -14.28 15.53
CA VAL A 271 -1.91 -13.81 14.15
C VAL A 271 -3.41 -13.66 13.88
N LYS A 272 -3.79 -12.54 13.29
CA LYS A 272 -5.11 -12.31 12.73
C LYS A 272 -5.03 -12.30 11.20
N LYS A 273 -5.68 -13.29 10.57
CA LYS A 273 -6.00 -13.23 9.14
C LYS A 273 -6.94 -12.05 8.89
N LEU A 274 -6.63 -11.21 7.90
CA LEU A 274 -7.41 -10.03 7.56
C LEU A 274 -8.30 -10.31 6.35
N PHE A 275 -7.71 -10.69 5.21
CA PHE A 275 -8.43 -11.01 3.99
C PHE A 275 -7.57 -11.81 2.98
N GLU A 276 -8.24 -12.39 1.99
CA GLU A 276 -7.70 -13.26 0.94
C GLU A 276 -8.24 -12.76 -0.42
N ALA A 277 -7.71 -13.25 -1.54
CA ALA A 277 -8.22 -12.89 -2.87
C ALA A 277 -9.70 -13.30 -3.04
N ASP A 278 -10.50 -12.43 -3.67
CA ASP A 278 -11.97 -12.54 -3.71
C ASP A 278 -12.52 -13.19 -4.99
N GLY A 279 -11.68 -13.38 -6.01
CA GLY A 279 -12.05 -13.91 -7.32
C GLY A 279 -12.89 -12.96 -8.17
N THR A 280 -13.12 -11.72 -7.72
CA THR A 280 -13.96 -10.70 -8.37
C THR A 280 -13.14 -9.48 -8.78
N TYR A 281 -12.30 -8.96 -7.87
CA TYR A 281 -11.27 -7.97 -8.19
C TYR A 281 -9.88 -8.62 -8.28
N TYR A 282 -9.57 -9.56 -7.38
CA TYR A 282 -8.26 -10.19 -7.24
C TYR A 282 -8.31 -11.68 -7.52
N GLN A 283 -7.36 -12.16 -8.32
CA GLN A 283 -7.31 -13.54 -8.79
C GLN A 283 -7.06 -14.54 -7.65
N THR A 284 -7.74 -15.68 -7.70
CA THR A 284 -7.59 -16.76 -6.70
C THR A 284 -6.79 -17.94 -7.22
N GLU A 285 -6.33 -18.81 -6.31
CA GLU A 285 -5.72 -20.11 -6.62
C GLU A 285 -6.54 -20.97 -7.59
N ALA A 286 -7.88 -20.92 -7.45
CA ALA A 286 -8.79 -21.67 -8.32
C ALA A 286 -8.80 -21.14 -9.76
N GLN A 287 -8.60 -19.83 -9.95
CA GLN A 287 -8.55 -19.17 -11.26
C GLN A 287 -7.15 -19.23 -11.90
N ASN A 288 -6.10 -19.26 -11.07
CA ASN A 288 -4.70 -19.34 -11.48
C ASN A 288 -3.87 -19.99 -10.36
N SER A 289 -3.31 -21.17 -10.60
CA SER A 289 -2.45 -21.87 -9.62
C SER A 289 -1.09 -21.19 -9.36
N THR A 290 -0.81 -20.10 -10.06
CA THR A 290 0.40 -19.25 -9.95
C THR A 290 0.03 -17.78 -9.69
N TRP A 291 -1.13 -17.52 -9.08
CA TRP A 291 -1.60 -16.17 -8.75
C TRP A 291 -0.70 -15.46 -7.73
N ASN A 292 -0.67 -14.14 -7.84
CA ASN A 292 -0.03 -13.23 -6.91
C ASN A 292 -1.07 -12.62 -5.95
N PHE A 293 -0.81 -12.66 -4.65
CA PHE A 293 -1.59 -11.97 -3.61
C PHE A 293 -0.76 -11.79 -2.33
N ARG A 294 -0.04 -10.66 -2.18
CA ARG A 294 0.97 -10.49 -1.12
C ARG A 294 1.31 -9.03 -0.78
N ASP A 295 2.25 -8.86 0.14
CA ASP A 295 2.95 -7.61 0.48
C ASP A 295 2.06 -6.45 0.97
N PRO A 296 1.36 -6.61 2.11
CA PRO A 296 0.53 -5.58 2.67
C PRO A 296 1.34 -4.35 3.15
N SER A 297 1.00 -3.19 2.60
CA SER A 297 1.49 -1.87 3.01
C SER A 297 0.31 -1.00 3.46
N PRO A 298 -0.01 -0.96 4.78
CA PRO A 298 -0.98 -0.04 5.33
C PRO A 298 -0.45 1.40 5.35
N PHE A 299 -1.36 2.37 5.28
CA PHE A 299 -1.09 3.80 5.42
C PHE A 299 -2.35 4.57 5.82
N ILE A 300 -2.20 5.77 6.36
CA ILE A 300 -3.31 6.71 6.51
C ILE A 300 -3.33 7.64 5.29
N ASP A 301 -4.48 7.78 4.63
CA ASP A 301 -4.63 8.75 3.54
C ASP A 301 -4.53 10.18 4.11
N PRO A 302 -3.59 11.03 3.63
CA PRO A 302 -3.41 12.38 4.17
C PRO A 302 -4.57 13.34 3.86
N ASN A 303 -5.51 12.97 2.98
CA ASN A 303 -6.65 13.80 2.60
C ASN A 303 -7.92 13.49 3.39
N ASP A 304 -8.26 12.21 3.62
CA ASP A 304 -9.48 11.81 4.34
C ASP A 304 -9.26 11.17 5.73
N GLY A 305 -8.01 10.86 6.08
CA GLY A 305 -7.62 10.35 7.39
C GLY A 305 -7.99 8.89 7.67
N LYS A 306 -8.52 8.14 6.70
CA LYS A 306 -8.81 6.71 6.88
C LYS A 306 -7.54 5.87 6.73
N LEU A 307 -7.55 4.71 7.39
CA LEU A 307 -6.54 3.66 7.24
C LEU A 307 -6.86 2.82 5.99
N TYR A 308 -5.94 2.83 5.04
CA TYR A 308 -5.96 2.04 3.81
C TYR A 308 -4.79 1.06 3.80
N MET A 309 -4.82 0.10 2.86
CA MET A 309 -3.74 -0.85 2.61
C MET A 309 -3.66 -1.15 1.13
N ILE A 310 -2.48 -0.95 0.56
CA ILE A 310 -2.14 -1.46 -0.78
C ILE A 310 -1.38 -2.78 -0.66
N PHE A 311 -1.53 -3.63 -1.67
CA PHE A 311 -0.96 -4.97 -1.74
C PHE A 311 -0.82 -5.41 -3.21
N GLU A 312 0.04 -6.38 -3.49
CA GLU A 312 0.12 -6.99 -4.81
C GLU A 312 -1.05 -7.94 -5.03
N GLY A 313 -1.63 -7.90 -6.23
CA GLY A 313 -2.57 -8.90 -6.72
C GLY A 313 -2.34 -9.25 -8.19
N ASN A 314 -3.10 -10.23 -8.68
CA ASN A 314 -3.44 -10.34 -10.10
C ASN A 314 -4.90 -9.92 -10.33
N VAL A 315 -5.23 -9.42 -11.53
CA VAL A 315 -6.61 -9.13 -11.93
C VAL A 315 -7.42 -10.44 -12.00
N ALA A 316 -8.57 -10.48 -11.32
CA ALA A 316 -9.43 -11.66 -11.28
C ALA A 316 -9.86 -12.17 -12.67
N GLY A 317 -10.13 -13.47 -12.74
CA GLY A 317 -10.53 -14.19 -13.96
C GLY A 317 -9.63 -15.40 -14.24
N GLU A 318 -10.15 -16.37 -14.99
CA GLU A 318 -9.47 -17.62 -15.32
C GLU A 318 -8.17 -17.37 -16.11
N ARG A 319 -7.08 -18.04 -15.73
CA ARG A 319 -5.73 -17.82 -16.27
C ARG A 319 -5.69 -17.87 -17.79
N GLY A 320 -5.34 -16.76 -18.42
CA GLY A 320 -5.22 -16.65 -19.87
C GLY A 320 -6.53 -16.40 -20.62
N THR A 321 -7.61 -16.04 -19.92
CA THR A 321 -8.87 -15.56 -20.54
C THR A 321 -8.94 -14.03 -20.64
N HIS A 322 -8.02 -13.32 -19.97
CA HIS A 322 -7.93 -11.86 -19.96
C HIS A 322 -7.75 -11.29 -21.37
N THR A 323 -8.38 -10.15 -21.63
CA THR A 323 -8.28 -9.46 -22.91
C THR A 323 -7.36 -8.26 -22.77
N VAL A 324 -6.34 -8.17 -23.64
CA VAL A 324 -5.55 -6.95 -23.82
C VAL A 324 -6.32 -6.07 -24.80
N GLY A 325 -7.14 -5.16 -24.27
CA GLY A 325 -8.00 -4.28 -25.05
C GLY A 325 -7.29 -3.02 -25.52
N ALA A 326 -8.07 -2.07 -26.05
CA ALA A 326 -7.53 -0.79 -26.52
C ALA A 326 -6.92 0.07 -25.40
N ALA A 327 -7.38 -0.09 -24.15
CA ALA A 327 -6.83 0.61 -22.99
C ALA A 327 -5.50 0.01 -22.55
N GLU A 328 -5.42 -1.32 -22.49
CA GLU A 328 -4.22 -2.09 -22.14
C GLU A 328 -3.13 -1.95 -23.20
N LEU A 329 -3.51 -1.91 -24.48
CA LEU A 329 -2.59 -1.64 -25.58
C LEU A 329 -2.09 -0.19 -25.53
N GLY A 330 -2.99 0.78 -25.44
CA GLY A 330 -2.68 2.20 -25.56
C GLY A 330 -2.23 2.59 -26.99
N PRO A 331 -1.73 3.82 -27.19
CA PRO A 331 -1.28 4.32 -28.49
C PRO A 331 0.10 3.75 -28.87
N VAL A 332 0.13 2.48 -29.30
CA VAL A 332 1.36 1.82 -29.79
C VAL A 332 1.73 2.28 -31.21
N PRO A 333 3.02 2.27 -31.58
CA PRO A 333 3.45 2.50 -32.96
C PRO A 333 3.16 1.28 -33.86
N PRO A 334 3.10 1.44 -35.19
CA PRO A 334 2.85 0.34 -36.12
C PRO A 334 3.82 -0.85 -35.92
N GLY A 335 3.28 -2.07 -35.97
CA GLY A 335 4.01 -3.32 -35.75
C GLY A 335 4.09 -3.78 -34.30
N HIS A 336 3.34 -3.15 -33.38
CA HIS A 336 3.30 -3.47 -31.95
C HIS A 336 1.88 -3.81 -31.46
N GLU A 337 0.91 -3.90 -32.38
CA GLU A 337 -0.48 -4.27 -32.13
C GLU A 337 -0.65 -5.76 -31.79
N GLU A 338 0.26 -6.62 -32.25
CA GLU A 338 0.29 -8.04 -31.90
C GLU A 338 0.87 -8.25 -30.49
N VAL A 339 0.08 -8.89 -29.62
CA VAL A 339 0.40 -9.04 -28.19
C VAL A 339 0.68 -10.48 -27.76
N GLY A 340 0.59 -11.45 -28.66
CA GLY A 340 0.99 -12.85 -28.40
C GLY A 340 0.36 -13.48 -27.15
N GLY A 341 1.22 -13.93 -26.23
CA GLY A 341 0.89 -14.52 -24.95
C GLY A 341 0.48 -13.54 -23.84
N ALA A 342 0.52 -12.23 -24.06
CA ALA A 342 0.41 -11.18 -23.04
C ALA A 342 -0.81 -11.28 -22.09
N ARG A 343 -1.89 -11.96 -22.50
CA ARG A 343 -3.04 -12.31 -21.65
C ARG A 343 -2.73 -13.16 -20.41
N PHE A 344 -1.50 -13.67 -20.27
CA PHE A 344 -1.05 -14.38 -19.07
C PHE A 344 -0.40 -13.46 -18.03
N GLN A 345 -0.01 -12.24 -18.40
CA GLN A 345 0.60 -11.25 -17.51
C GLN A 345 -0.47 -10.28 -17.04
N VAL A 346 -0.90 -10.41 -15.79
CA VAL A 346 -2.13 -9.77 -15.29
C VAL A 346 -1.94 -9.15 -13.90
N GLY A 347 -0.77 -8.60 -13.60
CA GLY A 347 -0.46 -7.96 -12.32
C GLY A 347 -1.35 -6.75 -12.03
N CYS A 348 -1.62 -6.50 -10.75
CA CYS A 348 -2.29 -5.29 -10.29
C CYS A 348 -1.83 -4.86 -8.89
N ILE A 349 -1.97 -3.57 -8.61
CA ILE A 349 -1.82 -3.02 -7.26
C ILE A 349 -3.23 -2.90 -6.67
N GLY A 350 -3.49 -3.71 -5.65
CA GLY A 350 -4.76 -3.74 -4.95
C GLY A 350 -4.91 -2.65 -3.89
N LEU A 351 -6.15 -2.45 -3.45
CA LEU A 351 -6.49 -1.58 -2.32
C LEU A 351 -7.53 -2.26 -1.42
N ALA A 352 -7.34 -2.11 -0.12
CA ALA A 352 -8.35 -2.35 0.90
C ALA A 352 -8.43 -1.14 1.83
N VAL A 353 -9.57 -0.99 2.50
CA VAL A 353 -9.85 0.08 3.46
C VAL A 353 -10.27 -0.53 4.79
N ALA A 354 -9.68 -0.04 5.88
CA ALA A 354 -10.07 -0.49 7.20
C ALA A 354 -11.37 0.20 7.64
N LYS A 355 -12.21 -0.58 8.34
CA LYS A 355 -13.46 -0.10 8.94
C LYS A 355 -13.24 1.03 9.96
N ASP A 356 -12.10 1.00 10.63
CA ASP A 356 -11.58 2.04 11.52
C ASP A 356 -10.05 1.93 11.68
N LEU A 357 -9.44 2.87 12.40
CA LEU A 357 -7.97 2.96 12.60
C LEU A 357 -7.35 1.80 13.40
N SER A 358 -8.14 0.85 13.93
CA SER A 358 -7.59 -0.36 14.55
C SER A 358 -7.00 -1.34 13.52
N GLY A 359 -7.42 -1.23 12.26
CA GLY A 359 -6.99 -2.17 11.19
C GLY A 359 -7.41 -3.61 11.46
N GLU A 360 -8.51 -3.82 12.18
CA GLU A 360 -9.02 -5.13 12.60
C GLU A 360 -10.02 -5.76 11.61
N GLU A 361 -10.71 -4.95 10.81
CA GLU A 361 -11.69 -5.37 9.80
C GLU A 361 -11.46 -4.53 8.53
N TRP A 362 -11.49 -5.17 7.37
CA TRP A 362 -11.12 -4.56 6.08
C TRP A 362 -12.15 -4.86 5.00
N GLU A 363 -12.41 -3.88 4.15
CA GLU A 363 -13.17 -4.03 2.92
C GLU A 363 -12.20 -3.96 1.72
N ILE A 364 -12.30 -4.95 0.83
CA ILE A 364 -11.53 -5.00 -0.41
C ILE A 364 -12.16 -4.05 -1.44
N LEU A 365 -11.34 -3.22 -2.09
CA LEU A 365 -11.75 -2.25 -3.10
C LEU A 365 -11.19 -2.64 -4.49
N PRO A 366 -11.66 -2.03 -5.60
CA PRO A 366 -11.07 -2.24 -6.93
C PRO A 366 -9.56 -1.94 -6.97
N PRO A 367 -8.77 -2.55 -7.88
CA PRO A 367 -7.35 -2.25 -8.00
C PRO A 367 -7.10 -0.79 -8.39
N LEU A 368 -5.99 -0.22 -7.90
CA LEU A 368 -5.56 1.14 -8.23
C LEU A 368 -4.85 1.20 -9.58
N VAL A 369 -4.02 0.20 -9.85
CA VAL A 369 -3.24 0.06 -11.09
C VAL A 369 -3.40 -1.36 -11.61
N THR A 370 -3.59 -1.52 -12.92
CA THR A 370 -3.55 -2.81 -13.62
C THR A 370 -2.44 -2.81 -14.68
N ALA A 371 -1.75 -3.95 -14.81
CA ALA A 371 -0.65 -4.18 -15.75
C ALA A 371 -0.99 -5.30 -16.76
N VAL A 372 -2.27 -5.48 -17.07
CA VAL A 372 -2.78 -6.52 -17.98
C VAL A 372 -2.14 -6.37 -19.36
N GLY A 373 -1.45 -7.41 -19.80
CA GLY A 373 -0.70 -7.39 -21.06
C GLY A 373 0.65 -6.68 -21.01
N VAL A 374 1.11 -6.28 -19.81
CA VAL A 374 2.41 -5.63 -19.57
C VAL A 374 3.31 -6.45 -18.66
N ASN A 375 2.87 -6.76 -17.43
CA ASN A 375 3.67 -7.51 -16.46
C ASN A 375 2.78 -8.29 -15.48
N ASP A 376 3.22 -9.47 -15.05
CA ASP A 376 2.47 -10.29 -14.10
C ASP A 376 2.67 -9.92 -12.62
N GLN A 377 3.79 -9.28 -12.29
CA GLN A 377 4.18 -8.98 -10.91
C GLN A 377 4.36 -7.48 -10.71
N THR A 378 3.60 -6.94 -9.77
CA THR A 378 3.72 -5.58 -9.25
C THR A 378 3.83 -5.67 -7.73
N GLU A 379 4.98 -6.14 -7.27
CA GLU A 379 5.22 -6.56 -5.88
C GLU A 379 5.53 -5.36 -4.98
N ARG A 380 5.51 -5.62 -3.66
CA ARG A 380 5.80 -4.66 -2.59
C ARG A 380 5.26 -3.23 -2.83
N PRO A 381 3.97 -3.04 -3.18
CA PRO A 381 3.47 -1.70 -3.46
C PRO A 381 3.47 -0.84 -2.19
N HIS A 382 3.99 0.40 -2.28
CA HIS A 382 4.08 1.34 -1.16
C HIS A 382 3.94 2.79 -1.61
N TYR A 383 3.49 3.66 -0.70
CA TYR A 383 3.39 5.10 -0.95
C TYR A 383 4.58 5.88 -0.39
N VAL A 384 4.99 6.90 -1.14
CA VAL A 384 5.63 8.11 -0.61
C VAL A 384 4.73 9.30 -0.90
N PHE A 385 4.43 10.09 0.12
CA PHE A 385 3.71 11.36 -0.03
C PHE A 385 4.71 12.51 -0.06
N GLN A 386 4.77 13.25 -1.17
CA GLN A 386 5.70 14.37 -1.34
C GLN A 386 5.04 15.48 -2.17
N ASP A 387 5.19 16.74 -1.78
CA ASP A 387 4.70 17.92 -2.51
C ASP A 387 3.19 17.88 -2.87
N GLY A 388 2.37 17.27 -2.01
CA GLY A 388 0.94 17.08 -2.24
C GLY A 388 0.62 16.03 -3.31
N LYS A 389 1.55 15.11 -3.60
CA LYS A 389 1.39 14.02 -4.56
C LYS A 389 1.51 12.65 -3.91
N TYR A 390 0.82 11.70 -4.53
CA TYR A 390 0.80 10.28 -4.21
C TYR A 390 1.77 9.57 -5.15
N TYR A 391 2.98 9.24 -4.68
CA TYR A 391 3.90 8.39 -5.44
C TYR A 391 3.69 6.94 -5.01
N LEU A 392 3.04 6.17 -5.89
CA LEU A 392 2.82 4.74 -5.72
C LEU A 392 3.99 4.00 -6.36
N PHE A 393 4.86 3.40 -5.55
CA PHE A 393 5.96 2.56 -6.01
C PHE A 393 5.61 1.07 -5.94
N THR A 394 6.25 0.28 -6.78
CA THR A 394 6.14 -1.19 -6.84
C THR A 394 7.39 -1.76 -7.49
N ILE A 395 7.77 -3.00 -7.19
CA ILE A 395 8.90 -3.67 -7.86
C ILE A 395 8.41 -4.65 -8.91
N SER A 396 9.27 -4.95 -9.89
CA SER A 396 8.98 -5.97 -10.89
C SER A 396 10.26 -6.52 -11.52
N HIS A 397 10.17 -7.74 -12.04
CA HIS A 397 11.24 -8.45 -12.74
C HIS A 397 11.18 -8.26 -14.27
N LYS A 398 12.32 -8.43 -14.94
CA LYS A 398 12.42 -8.49 -16.40
C LYS A 398 11.71 -9.71 -16.99
N PHE A 399 11.75 -10.85 -16.30
CA PHE A 399 11.18 -12.11 -16.79
C PHE A 399 9.65 -12.21 -16.64
N THR A 400 9.02 -11.30 -15.90
CA THR A 400 7.55 -11.26 -15.70
C THR A 400 6.84 -10.34 -16.69
N TYR A 401 7.58 -9.65 -17.56
CA TYR A 401 7.02 -8.88 -18.67
C TYR A 401 6.30 -9.77 -19.69
N ALA A 402 5.31 -9.17 -20.35
CA ALA A 402 4.55 -9.78 -21.42
C ALA A 402 5.31 -9.78 -22.75
N ASP A 403 4.90 -10.65 -23.68
CA ASP A 403 5.42 -10.69 -25.05
C ASP A 403 5.43 -9.29 -25.70
N GLY A 404 6.56 -8.91 -26.29
CA GLY A 404 6.73 -7.65 -27.03
C GLY A 404 6.95 -6.40 -26.17
N VAL A 405 7.05 -6.52 -24.84
CA VAL A 405 7.49 -5.44 -23.92
C VAL A 405 8.61 -5.95 -23.01
N THR A 406 9.42 -5.05 -22.46
CA THR A 406 10.52 -5.43 -21.56
C THR A 406 10.96 -4.25 -20.69
N GLY A 407 11.69 -4.55 -19.61
CA GLY A 407 12.31 -3.58 -18.73
C GLY A 407 13.29 -4.26 -17.77
N PRO A 408 14.10 -3.50 -17.02
CA PRO A 408 15.03 -4.07 -16.05
C PRO A 408 14.29 -4.54 -14.78
N ASP A 409 14.90 -5.44 -14.02
CA ASP A 409 14.54 -5.68 -12.62
C ASP A 409 14.74 -4.38 -11.83
N GLY A 410 13.79 -4.02 -10.97
CA GLY A 410 13.90 -2.85 -10.10
C GLY A 410 12.56 -2.26 -9.66
N VAL A 411 12.59 -0.99 -9.26
CA VAL A 411 11.38 -0.24 -8.86
C VAL A 411 10.80 0.55 -10.02
N TYR A 412 9.49 0.40 -10.14
CA TYR A 412 8.57 1.12 -11.00
C TYR A 412 7.66 1.99 -10.12
N GLY A 413 6.99 2.96 -10.72
CA GLY A 413 6.06 3.79 -9.97
C GLY A 413 5.17 4.69 -10.82
N PHE A 414 4.16 5.22 -10.14
CA PHE A 414 3.09 6.00 -10.72
C PHE A 414 2.78 7.18 -9.80
N VAL A 415 2.58 8.38 -10.35
CA VAL A 415 2.29 9.60 -9.58
C VAL A 415 0.88 10.11 -9.84
N GLY A 416 0.18 10.46 -8.77
CA GLY A 416 -1.17 11.03 -8.82
C GLY A 416 -1.35 12.19 -7.83
N GLU A 417 -2.45 12.90 -7.99
CA GLU A 417 -2.90 13.96 -7.09
C GLU A 417 -3.88 13.45 -6.01
N HIS A 418 -4.40 12.23 -6.17
CA HIS A 418 -5.44 11.62 -5.32
C HIS A 418 -5.23 10.10 -5.19
N LEU A 419 -5.67 9.51 -4.08
CA LEU A 419 -5.58 8.07 -3.79
C LEU A 419 -6.21 7.15 -4.85
N PHE A 420 -7.29 7.57 -5.51
CA PHE A 420 -7.97 6.75 -6.53
C PHE A 420 -7.50 7.05 -7.95
N GLY A 421 -6.40 7.80 -8.11
CA GLY A 421 -5.87 8.21 -9.40
C GLY A 421 -6.74 9.27 -10.13
N PRO A 422 -6.66 9.35 -11.46
CA PRO A 422 -5.78 8.56 -12.33
C PRO A 422 -4.30 8.85 -12.05
N TYR A 423 -3.47 7.82 -12.10
CA TYR A 423 -2.02 7.96 -11.97
C TYR A 423 -1.35 8.16 -13.33
N ARG A 424 -0.13 8.69 -13.32
CA ARG A 424 0.75 8.80 -14.49
C ARG A 424 2.01 7.97 -14.25
N PRO A 425 2.43 7.07 -15.16
CA PRO A 425 3.68 6.33 -15.02
C PRO A 425 4.89 7.26 -14.91
N MET A 426 5.75 7.01 -13.92
CA MET A 426 6.98 7.77 -13.70
C MET A 426 7.92 7.66 -14.90
N ASN A 427 8.65 8.73 -15.20
CA ASN A 427 9.53 8.83 -16.38
C ASN A 427 8.84 8.44 -17.70
N ALA A 428 7.53 8.70 -17.78
CA ALA A 428 6.61 8.35 -18.87
C ALA A 428 6.45 6.85 -19.18
N SER A 429 7.18 5.96 -18.52
CA SER A 429 7.23 4.52 -18.79
C SER A 429 6.81 3.63 -17.62
N GLY A 430 6.91 4.16 -16.41
CA GLY A 430 6.78 3.44 -15.15
C GLY A 430 8.13 3.25 -14.45
N LEU A 431 9.25 3.12 -15.18
CA LEU A 431 10.56 2.84 -14.56
C LEU A 431 11.02 4.00 -13.65
N VAL A 432 11.41 3.69 -12.41
CA VAL A 432 11.90 4.69 -11.42
C VAL A 432 13.39 4.50 -11.13
N LEU A 433 13.81 3.25 -10.90
CA LEU A 433 15.20 2.84 -10.70
C LEU A 433 15.36 1.37 -11.08
N GLY A 434 16.13 1.07 -12.12
CA GLY A 434 16.38 -0.29 -12.60
C GLY A 434 17.83 -0.75 -12.42
N ASN A 435 18.04 -2.07 -12.31
CA ASN A 435 19.36 -2.67 -12.38
C ASN A 435 20.02 -2.38 -13.75
N PRO A 436 21.34 -2.15 -13.80
CA PRO A 436 22.07 -1.92 -15.05
C PRO A 436 22.09 -3.19 -15.91
N PRO A 437 22.03 -3.10 -17.26
CA PRO A 437 22.11 -4.28 -18.14
C PRO A 437 23.38 -5.12 -18.01
N ALA A 438 24.46 -4.55 -17.45
CA ALA A 438 25.70 -5.27 -17.15
C ALA A 438 25.63 -6.12 -15.86
N GLN A 439 24.66 -5.88 -14.97
CA GLN A 439 24.37 -6.68 -13.78
C GLN A 439 22.85 -6.72 -13.53
N PRO A 440 22.06 -7.38 -14.40
CA PRO A 440 20.59 -7.28 -14.39
C PRO A 440 19.94 -7.82 -13.10
N PHE A 441 20.66 -8.67 -12.35
CA PHE A 441 20.19 -9.31 -11.11
C PHE A 441 20.95 -8.82 -9.86
N GLN A 442 21.63 -7.67 -9.93
CA GLN A 442 22.46 -7.21 -8.79
C GLN A 442 21.63 -6.97 -7.53
N THR A 443 20.41 -6.43 -7.64
CA THR A 443 19.57 -6.10 -6.50
C THR A 443 18.09 -6.28 -6.76
N TYR A 444 17.32 -6.55 -5.70
CA TYR A 444 15.87 -6.61 -5.79
C TYR A 444 15.21 -6.17 -4.46
N SER A 445 13.87 -6.17 -4.41
CA SER A 445 13.09 -5.75 -3.24
C SER A 445 13.31 -4.30 -2.79
N HIS A 446 13.45 -3.40 -3.77
CA HIS A 446 13.60 -1.97 -3.55
C HIS A 446 12.44 -1.37 -2.74
N CYS A 447 12.77 -0.69 -1.64
CA CYS A 447 11.83 0.08 -0.82
C CYS A 447 12.25 1.55 -0.79
N VAL A 448 11.42 2.42 -1.37
CA VAL A 448 11.62 3.87 -1.43
C VAL A 448 11.06 4.51 -0.16
N MET A 449 11.94 5.16 0.59
CA MET A 449 11.61 5.86 1.84
C MET A 449 11.28 7.33 1.57
N PRO A 450 10.48 8.02 2.43
CA PRO A 450 10.09 9.42 2.19
C PRO A 450 11.25 10.45 2.24
N ASN A 451 12.44 10.06 2.66
CA ASN A 451 13.67 10.86 2.57
C ASN A 451 14.37 10.76 1.18
N GLY A 452 13.82 9.99 0.24
CA GLY A 452 14.37 9.73 -1.08
C GLY A 452 15.43 8.63 -1.14
N LEU A 453 15.72 7.96 -0.02
CA LEU A 453 16.60 6.78 -0.01
C LEU A 453 15.84 5.52 -0.43
N VAL A 454 16.54 4.61 -1.10
CA VAL A 454 16.03 3.33 -1.60
C VAL A 454 16.94 2.23 -1.07
N THR A 455 16.41 1.36 -0.20
CA THR A 455 17.12 0.14 0.24
C THR A 455 16.67 -1.05 -0.59
N SER A 456 17.55 -2.04 -0.77
CA SER A 456 17.32 -3.25 -1.55
C SER A 456 18.30 -4.33 -1.07
N PHE A 457 18.04 -5.60 -1.36
CA PHE A 457 19.00 -6.67 -1.10
C PHE A 457 19.79 -7.04 -2.36
N ILE A 458 20.96 -7.63 -2.19
CA ILE A 458 21.78 -8.19 -3.27
C ILE A 458 21.30 -9.61 -3.59
N ASP A 459 20.85 -9.87 -4.81
CA ASP A 459 20.54 -11.23 -5.27
C ASP A 459 21.82 -11.91 -5.82
N SER A 460 22.28 -11.49 -7.01
CA SER A 460 23.51 -12.03 -7.58
C SER A 460 24.35 -10.99 -8.33
N VAL A 461 25.67 -10.99 -8.05
CA VAL A 461 26.64 -10.08 -8.71
C VAL A 461 27.63 -10.91 -9.53
N PRO A 462 27.82 -10.62 -10.82
CA PRO A 462 28.82 -11.30 -11.66
C PRO A 462 30.24 -11.22 -11.09
N THR A 463 31.01 -12.30 -11.23
CA THR A 463 32.43 -12.37 -10.85
C THR A 463 33.31 -12.52 -12.11
N SER A 464 34.49 -13.14 -12.00
CA SER A 464 35.38 -13.36 -13.15
C SER A 464 34.92 -14.57 -13.98
N GLY A 465 34.63 -14.35 -15.27
CA GLY A 465 34.07 -15.37 -16.17
C GLY A 465 32.54 -15.35 -16.15
N ASP A 466 31.91 -16.46 -16.50
CA ASP A 466 30.44 -16.61 -16.52
C ASP A 466 29.85 -17.00 -15.14
N ASP A 467 30.54 -16.65 -14.04
CA ASP A 467 30.17 -16.99 -12.67
C ASP A 467 29.63 -15.76 -11.89
N TYR A 468 29.00 -16.01 -10.75
CA TYR A 468 28.36 -14.98 -9.92
C TYR A 468 28.39 -15.34 -8.43
N ARG A 469 28.43 -14.31 -7.59
CA ARG A 469 28.35 -14.41 -6.13
C ARG A 469 26.92 -14.13 -5.66
N ILE A 470 26.38 -15.04 -4.84
CA ILE A 470 25.13 -14.84 -4.11
C ILE A 470 25.31 -13.74 -3.05
N GLY A 471 24.36 -12.80 -3.01
CA GLY A 471 24.28 -11.76 -1.99
C GLY A 471 23.65 -12.26 -0.69
N GLY A 472 22.31 -12.31 -0.66
CA GLY A 472 21.54 -12.64 0.54
C GLY A 472 21.84 -11.72 1.73
N THR A 473 22.04 -10.44 1.42
CA THR A 473 22.46 -9.35 2.30
C THR A 473 21.98 -8.01 1.71
N GLU A 474 21.92 -6.94 2.50
CA GLU A 474 21.59 -5.60 1.99
C GLU A 474 22.61 -5.11 0.94
N ALA A 475 22.10 -4.37 -0.04
CA ALA A 475 22.86 -3.65 -1.06
C ALA A 475 23.29 -2.24 -0.57
N PRO A 476 24.13 -1.52 -1.32
CA PRO A 476 24.31 -0.08 -1.13
C PRO A 476 22.97 0.64 -1.24
N THR A 477 22.62 1.46 -0.26
CA THR A 477 21.40 2.28 -0.33
C THR A 477 21.61 3.40 -1.36
N VAL A 478 20.64 3.62 -2.23
CA VAL A 478 20.72 4.62 -3.31
C VAL A 478 19.74 5.75 -3.05
N ARG A 479 20.13 6.99 -3.38
CA ARG A 479 19.21 8.14 -3.31
C ARG A 479 18.63 8.48 -4.67
N ILE A 480 17.31 8.59 -4.71
CA ILE A 480 16.57 9.17 -5.84
C ILE A 480 15.96 10.52 -5.46
N LEU A 481 15.89 11.41 -6.44
CA LEU A 481 15.19 12.69 -6.37
C LEU A 481 13.90 12.61 -7.18
N LEU A 482 12.76 12.86 -6.54
CA LEU A 482 11.45 12.95 -7.20
C LEU A 482 11.17 14.41 -7.61
N LYS A 483 10.77 14.62 -8.86
CA LYS A 483 10.40 15.93 -9.43
C LYS A 483 9.19 15.76 -10.34
N GLY A 484 7.98 15.92 -9.79
CA GLY A 484 6.75 15.77 -10.57
C GLY A 484 6.56 14.31 -11.02
N ASP A 485 6.61 14.06 -12.32
CA ASP A 485 6.54 12.71 -12.93
C ASP A 485 7.92 12.17 -13.35
N ARG A 486 8.99 12.63 -12.70
CA ARG A 486 10.38 12.22 -12.97
C ARG A 486 11.11 11.79 -11.70
N SER A 487 11.99 10.80 -11.83
CA SER A 487 12.99 10.41 -10.82
C SER A 487 14.40 10.54 -11.36
N PHE A 488 15.37 10.79 -10.47
CA PHE A 488 16.79 10.90 -10.82
C PHE A 488 17.65 10.26 -9.72
N VAL A 489 18.51 9.30 -10.05
CA VAL A 489 19.58 8.83 -9.17
C VAL A 489 20.54 9.98 -8.89
N GLN A 490 20.91 10.16 -7.62
CA GLN A 490 21.82 11.23 -7.19
C GLN A 490 23.09 10.71 -6.53
N GLU A 491 22.96 9.79 -5.57
CA GLU A 491 23.99 9.46 -4.60
C GLU A 491 23.91 7.97 -4.24
N GLU A 492 25.06 7.35 -3.96
CA GLU A 492 25.18 6.02 -3.37
C GLU A 492 25.65 6.17 -1.92
N TYR A 493 25.08 5.36 -1.02
CA TYR A 493 25.40 5.28 0.39
C TYR A 493 25.95 3.89 0.72
N ASP A 494 26.39 3.72 1.97
CA ASP A 494 26.94 2.44 2.46
C ASP A 494 25.90 1.31 2.42
N TYR A 495 26.38 0.06 2.52
CA TYR A 495 25.54 -1.14 2.48
C TYR A 495 24.52 -1.15 3.63
N GLY A 496 23.26 -1.38 3.30
CA GLY A 496 22.15 -1.48 4.25
C GLY A 496 21.89 -0.22 5.07
N TYR A 497 22.14 0.97 4.51
CA TYR A 497 21.93 2.25 5.19
C TYR A 497 20.45 2.70 5.19
N VAL A 498 19.72 2.27 6.22
CA VAL A 498 18.33 2.65 6.51
C VAL A 498 18.29 3.57 7.75
N PRO A 499 18.48 4.89 7.60
CA PRO A 499 18.42 5.83 8.71
C PRO A 499 16.97 6.13 9.13
N ALA A 500 16.76 6.28 10.44
CA ALA A 500 15.52 6.85 10.96
C ALA A 500 15.38 8.33 10.56
N MET A 501 14.15 8.72 10.21
CA MET A 501 13.75 10.10 9.95
C MET A 501 13.26 10.82 11.21
N LYS A 502 12.79 10.04 12.21
CA LYS A 502 12.23 10.48 13.48
C LYS A 502 12.63 9.48 14.57
N ASP A 503 12.96 9.97 15.75
CA ASP A 503 13.17 9.13 16.93
C ASP A 503 11.97 9.22 17.87
N VAL A 504 11.42 8.07 18.25
CA VAL A 504 10.28 7.95 19.16
C VAL A 504 10.78 7.52 20.53
N GLN A 505 10.56 8.35 21.54
CA GLN A 505 10.90 8.04 22.92
C GLN A 505 9.74 7.29 23.57
N LEU A 506 10.04 6.17 24.24
CA LEU A 506 9.01 5.37 24.91
C LEU A 506 8.59 6.00 26.26
N SER A 507 7.29 5.97 26.55
CA SER A 507 6.65 6.55 27.74
C SER A 507 6.75 5.68 29.00
#